data_AF-A0A968M5C7-F1
#
_entry.id   AF-A0A968M5C7-F1
#
_cell.length_a   1.000
_cell.length_b   1.000
_cell.length_c   1.000
_cell.angle_alpha   90.00
_cell.angle_beta   90.00
_cell.angle_gamma   90.00
#
_symmetry.space_group_name_H-M   'P 1'
#
loop_
_entity.id
_entity.type
_entity.pdbx_description
1 polymer ?
#
loop_
_entity_poly.entity_id
_entity_poly.type
_entity_poly.pdbx_seq_one_letter_code
_entity_poly.pdbx_strand_id
1 'polypeptide(L)'
;MRIAFFVGVFPVLSETFVLDQIVGLLDKGHEVDIFATGKPDQADQVHPIFREYQLEQRTSYRPPMPETLLLRFIYAVILLVKYIWVDPVLTLKSLNFIKHGNLHCH
;
A
#
# COMPACT_ATOMS: atom_id res chain seq x y z
N MET A 1 8.16 1.82 -18.82
CA MET A 1 6.78 1.83 -18.28
C MET A 1 6.88 1.90 -16.77
N ARG A 2 5.92 2.53 -16.09
CA ARG A 2 5.85 2.58 -14.61
C ARG A 2 4.76 1.63 -14.14
N ILE A 3 5.11 0.74 -13.20
CA ILE A 3 4.26 -0.36 -12.74
C ILE A 3 4.19 -0.32 -11.22
N ALA A 4 2.97 -0.30 -10.66
CA ALA A 4 2.73 -0.31 -9.23
C ALA A 4 2.24 -1.69 -8.77
N PHE A 5 2.95 -2.31 -7.84
CA PHE A 5 2.53 -3.55 -7.18
C PHE A 5 1.85 -3.24 -5.85
N PHE A 6 0.65 -3.80 -5.63
CA PHE A 6 -0.04 -3.74 -4.34
C PHE A 6 -0.02 -5.13 -3.72
N VAL A 7 0.74 -5.29 -2.64
CA VAL A 7 1.00 -6.58 -1.99
C VAL A 7 0.62 -6.51 -0.53
N GLY A 8 0.39 -7.68 0.07
CA GLY A 8 0.14 -7.81 1.49
C GLY A 8 1.41 -7.53 2.30
N VAL A 9 1.86 -8.54 3.02
CA VAL A 9 3.17 -8.50 3.65
C VAL A 9 4.23 -8.69 2.56
N PHE A 10 5.30 -7.89 2.58
CA PHE A 10 6.40 -8.02 1.64
C PHE A 10 7.70 -7.54 2.29
N PRO A 11 8.85 -8.15 1.96
CA PRO A 11 9.05 -9.37 1.17
C PRO A 11 8.75 -10.67 1.95
N VAL A 12 8.00 -11.61 1.39
CA VAL A 12 7.71 -12.90 2.03
C VAL A 12 8.61 -13.98 1.44
N LEU A 13 9.43 -14.64 2.27
CA LEU A 13 10.41 -15.64 1.82
C LEU A 13 9.75 -16.82 1.07
N SER A 14 8.57 -17.25 1.52
CA SER A 14 7.82 -18.36 0.92
C SER A 14 7.10 -17.97 -0.39
N GLU A 15 7.04 -16.69 -0.74
CA GLU A 15 6.27 -16.18 -1.89
C GLU A 15 7.21 -15.47 -2.88
N THR A 16 8.07 -16.26 -3.53
CA THR A 16 9.07 -15.74 -4.49
C THR A 16 8.46 -15.33 -5.83
N PHE A 17 7.26 -15.79 -6.18
CA PHE A 17 6.62 -15.48 -7.46
C PHE A 17 6.49 -13.97 -7.71
N VAL A 18 6.07 -13.21 -6.70
CA VAL A 18 5.96 -11.74 -6.80
C VAL A 18 7.34 -11.11 -6.99
N LEU A 19 8.35 -11.64 -6.29
CA LEU A 19 9.73 -11.19 -6.41
C LEU A 19 10.28 -11.43 -7.82
N ASP A 20 10.08 -12.63 -8.37
CA ASP A 20 10.54 -13.03 -9.70
C ASP A 20 9.89 -12.17 -10.79
N GLN A 21 8.60 -11.85 -10.63
CA GLN A 21 7.90 -10.92 -11.53
C GLN A 21 8.49 -9.51 -11.47
N ILE A 22 8.74 -8.99 -10.27
CA ILE A 22 9.33 -7.66 -10.08
C ILE A 22 10.71 -7.60 -10.73
N VAL A 23 11.56 -8.60 -10.47
CA VAL A 23 12.90 -8.71 -11.08
C VAL A 23 12.79 -8.75 -12.60
N GLY A 24 11.96 -9.63 -13.15
CA GLY A 24 11.81 -9.75 -14.61
C GLY A 24 11.29 -8.47 -15.28
N LEU A 25 10.55 -7.61 -14.55
CA LEU A 25 10.14 -6.30 -15.04
C LEU A 25 11.26 -5.27 -14.95
N LEU A 26 12.03 -5.28 -13.87
CA LEU A 26 13.21 -4.43 -13.71
C LEU A 26 14.27 -4.74 -14.77
N ASP A 27 14.52 -6.02 -15.05
CA ASP A 27 15.45 -6.49 -16.09
C ASP A 27 15.05 -6.04 -17.49
N LYS A 28 13.75 -5.85 -17.73
CA LYS A 28 13.21 -5.29 -18.98
C LYS A 28 13.28 -3.75 -19.03
N GLY A 29 13.90 -3.12 -18.04
CA GLY A 29 14.02 -1.66 -17.94
C GLY A 29 12.71 -0.96 -17.58
N HIS A 30 11.79 -1.65 -16.91
CA HIS A 30 10.59 -1.02 -16.37
C HIS A 30 10.86 -0.44 -14.97
N GLU A 31 10.16 0.64 -14.64
CA GLU A 31 10.17 1.20 -13.30
C GLU A 31 9.09 0.50 -12.48
N VAL A 32 9.47 -0.07 -11.34
CA VAL A 32 8.56 -0.76 -10.44
C VAL A 32 8.54 -0.06 -9.08
N ASP A 33 7.34 0.28 -8.62
CA ASP A 33 7.02 0.81 -7.30
C ASP A 33 6.19 -0.25 -6.54
N ILE A 34 6.55 -0.55 -5.30
CA ILE A 34 5.91 -1.62 -4.50
C ILE A 34 5.21 -0.97 -3.31
N PHE A 35 3.94 -1.28 -3.12
CA PHE A 35 3.11 -0.82 -2.00
C PHE A 35 2.68 -2.02 -1.16
N ALA A 36 3.24 -2.13 0.04
CA ALA A 36 3.01 -3.26 0.95
C ALA A 36 2.15 -2.85 2.14
N THR A 37 1.26 -3.74 2.58
CA THR A 37 0.45 -3.53 3.78
C THR A 37 1.24 -3.60 5.07
N GLY A 38 2.39 -4.29 5.07
CA GLY A 38 3.26 -4.44 6.24
C GLY A 38 4.57 -5.14 5.90
N LYS A 39 5.48 -5.14 6.88
CA LYS A 39 6.73 -5.91 6.87
C LYS A 39 6.50 -7.30 7.49
N PRO A 40 7.27 -8.32 7.11
CA PRO A 40 7.26 -9.60 7.80
C PRO A 40 7.80 -9.44 9.23
N ASP A 41 7.28 -10.24 10.17
CA ASP A 41 7.77 -10.26 11.55
C ASP A 41 9.25 -10.66 11.64
N GLN A 42 9.70 -11.52 10.73
CA GLN A 42 11.10 -11.96 10.62
C GLN A 42 11.80 -11.22 9.47
N ALA A 43 12.12 -9.94 9.71
CA ALA A 43 12.80 -9.09 8.73
C ALA A 43 14.22 -9.58 8.35
N ASP A 44 14.81 -10.52 9.09
CA ASP A 44 16.15 -11.04 8.83
C ASP A 44 16.19 -12.17 7.79
N GLN A 45 15.05 -12.82 7.53
CA GLN A 45 14.93 -13.89 6.53
C GLN A 45 14.42 -13.33 5.21
N VAL A 46 15.25 -12.51 4.56
CA VAL A 46 14.94 -11.93 3.25
C VAL A 46 15.69 -12.66 2.15
N HIS A 47 15.02 -12.90 1.03
CA HIS A 47 15.67 -13.48 -0.15
C HIS A 47 16.81 -12.57 -0.63
N PRO A 48 18.00 -13.08 -0.99
CA PRO A 48 19.15 -12.26 -1.42
C PRO A 48 18.82 -11.28 -2.55
N ILE A 49 17.98 -11.71 -3.50
CA ILE A 49 17.46 -10.89 -4.62
C ILE A 49 16.84 -9.57 -4.15
N PHE A 50 16.15 -9.57 -3.00
CA PHE A 50 15.55 -8.35 -2.45
C PHE A 50 16.59 -7.27 -2.16
N ARG A 51 17.77 -7.66 -1.69
CA ARG A 51 18.90 -6.76 -1.43
C ARG A 51 19.66 -6.41 -2.71
N GLU A 52 19.87 -7.41 -3.57
CA GLU A 52 20.57 -7.24 -4.86
C GLU A 52 19.92 -6.18 -5.74
N TYR A 53 18.59 -6.22 -5.87
CA TYR A 53 17.80 -5.26 -6.65
C TYR A 53 17.41 -4.00 -5.86
N GLN A 54 17.91 -3.85 -4.63
CA GLN A 54 17.62 -2.71 -3.73
C GLN A 54 16.12 -2.43 -3.59
N LEU A 55 15.30 -3.48 -3.55
CA LEU A 55 13.84 -3.37 -3.58
C LEU A 55 13.27 -2.66 -2.35
N GLU A 56 14.02 -2.61 -1.25
CA GLU A 56 13.70 -1.82 -0.08
C GLU A 56 13.39 -0.36 -0.44
N GLN A 57 14.22 0.26 -1.30
CA GLN A 57 14.07 1.67 -1.68
C GLN A 57 12.85 1.91 -2.57
N ARG A 58 12.37 0.85 -3.22
CA ARG A 58 11.19 0.84 -4.09
C ARG A 58 9.92 0.43 -3.35
N THR A 59 10.05 -0.01 -2.09
CA THR A 59 8.94 -0.52 -1.29
C THR A 59 8.45 0.54 -0.31
N SER A 60 7.23 1.01 -0.54
CA SER A 60 6.49 1.86 0.39
C SER A 60 5.57 1.01 1.26
N TYR A 61 5.78 1.07 2.57
CA TYR A 61 4.93 0.39 3.53
C TYR A 61 3.76 1.27 3.94
N ARG A 62 2.60 0.63 4.19
CA ARG A 62 1.45 1.31 4.75
C ARG A 62 1.85 1.94 6.10
N PRO A 63 1.58 3.23 6.32
CA PRO A 63 1.80 3.84 7.63
C PRO A 63 0.93 3.14 8.69
N PRO A 64 1.41 3.05 9.94
CA PRO A 64 0.66 2.45 11.03
C PRO A 64 -0.65 3.23 11.24
N MET A 65 -1.76 2.51 11.30
CA MET A 65 -3.05 3.11 11.63
C MET A 65 -3.14 3.25 13.15
N PRO A 66 -3.52 4.42 13.70
CA PRO A 66 -3.66 4.58 15.14
C PRO A 66 -4.64 3.55 15.70
N GLU A 67 -4.32 2.94 16.84
CA GLU A 67 -5.14 1.86 17.41
C GLU A 67 -6.45 2.37 18.00
N THR A 68 -6.46 3.60 18.51
CA THR A 68 -7.63 4.16 19.19
C THR A 68 -8.63 4.77 18.20
N LEU A 69 -9.91 4.47 18.42
CA LEU A 69 -11.01 4.97 17.60
C LEU A 69 -11.07 6.50 17.56
N LEU A 70 -10.79 7.17 18.69
CA LEU A 70 -10.78 8.63 18.77
C LEU A 70 -9.70 9.25 17.88
N LEU A 71 -8.48 8.73 17.91
CA LEU A 71 -7.40 9.22 17.04
C LEU A 71 -7.71 8.97 15.58
N ARG A 72 -8.31 7.82 15.24
CA ARG A 72 -8.78 7.54 13.88
C ARG A 72 -9.81 8.57 13.42
N PHE A 73 -10.78 8.90 14.28
CA PHE A 73 -11.80 9.89 13.97
C PHE A 73 -11.19 11.29 13.79
N ILE A 74 -10.31 11.72 14.69
CA ILE A 74 -9.61 13.00 14.59
C ILE A 74 -8.80 13.05 13.27
N TYR A 75 -8.09 11.99 12.92
CA TYR A 75 -7.33 11.91 11.67
C TYR A 75 -8.24 12.00 10.44
N ALA A 76 -9.40 11.33 10.47
CA ALA A 76 -10.41 11.41 9.41
C ALA A 76 -10.97 12.84 9.27
N VAL A 77 -11.28 13.51 10.38
CA VAL A 77 -11.73 14.91 10.37
C VAL A 77 -10.66 15.83 9.82
N ILE A 78 -9.40 15.66 10.22
CA ILE A 78 -8.26 16.45 9.68
C ILE A 78 -8.14 16.24 8.17
N LEU A 79 -8.24 15.00 7.69
CA LEU A 79 -8.21 14.71 6.25
C LEU A 79 -9.38 15.37 5.51
N LEU A 80 -10.59 15.28 6.05
CA LEU A 80 -11.76 15.91 5.46
C LEU A 80 -11.60 17.41 5.38
N VAL A 81 -11.21 18.06 6.47
CA VAL A 81 -10.95 19.50 6.48
C VAL A 81 -9.83 19.85 5.50
N LYS A 82 -8.75 19.07 5.43
CA LYS A 82 -7.64 19.35 4.50
C LYS A 82 -8.06 19.30 3.03
N TYR A 83 -8.87 18.32 2.64
CA TYR A 83 -9.19 18.08 1.23
C TYR A 83 -10.51 18.69 0.76
N ILE A 84 -11.42 19.07 1.67
CA ILE A 84 -12.69 19.72 1.31
C ILE A 84 -12.49 21.10 0.68
N TRP A 85 -11.40 21.80 1.02
CA TRP A 85 -11.03 23.08 0.39
C TRP A 85 -10.34 22.92 -0.97
N VAL A 86 -9.81 21.73 -1.26
CA VAL A 86 -9.12 21.46 -2.54
C VAL A 86 -10.12 21.03 -3.60
N ASP A 87 -11.01 20.08 -3.27
CA ASP A 87 -12.11 19.67 -4.15
C ASP A 87 -13.31 19.16 -3.32
N PRO A 88 -14.29 20.03 -3.05
CA PRO A 88 -15.44 19.66 -2.23
C PRO A 88 -16.37 18.64 -2.92
N VAL A 89 -16.43 18.63 -4.25
CA VAL A 89 -17.34 17.75 -5.01
C VAL A 89 -16.82 16.32 -5.04
N LEU A 90 -15.53 16.12 -5.31
CA LEU A 90 -14.91 14.79 -5.28
C LEU A 90 -14.86 14.25 -3.85
N THR A 91 -14.58 15.11 -2.87
CA THR A 91 -14.57 14.70 -1.45
C THR A 91 -15.96 14.23 -1.02
N LEU A 92 -17.04 14.96 -1.32
CA LEU A 92 -18.42 14.50 -1.04
C LEU A 92 -18.78 13.22 -1.82
N LYS A 93 -18.32 13.07 -3.06
CA LYS A 93 -18.55 11.83 -3.85
C LYS A 93 -17.84 10.62 -3.27
N SER A 94 -16.64 10.79 -2.72
CA SER A 94 -15.91 9.71 -2.04
C SER A 94 -16.59 9.29 -0.73
N LEU A 95 -17.31 10.21 -0.09
CA LEU A 95 -18.15 9.99 1.09
C LEU A 95 -19.56 9.48 0.73
N ASN A 96 -19.84 9.15 -0.53
CA ASN A 96 -21.16 8.67 -0.94
C ASN A 96 -21.35 7.20 -0.52
N PHE A 97 -21.39 6.99 0.79
CA PHE A 97 -21.69 5.74 1.49
C PHE A 97 -23.00 5.11 1.03
N ILE A 98 -23.93 5.89 0.47
CA ILE A 98 -25.23 5.41 0.00
C ILE A 98 -25.09 4.43 -1.17
N LYS A 99 -24.01 4.52 -1.96
CA LYS A 99 -23.78 3.61 -3.10
C LYS A 99 -22.85 2.43 -2.76
N HIS A 100 -22.00 2.57 -1.73
CA HIS A 100 -21.02 1.54 -1.30
C HIS A 100 -21.36 0.87 0.04
N GLY A 101 -22.48 1.22 0.68
CA GLY A 101 -22.89 0.74 2.00
C GLY A 101 -23.45 -0.68 2.03
N ASN A 102 -23.66 -1.33 0.88
CA ASN A 102 -23.94 -2.77 0.84
C ASN A 102 -22.61 -3.54 0.88
N LEU A 103 -22.01 -3.57 2.07
CA LEU A 103 -21.15 -4.67 2.46
C LEU A 103 -22.02 -5.94 2.46
N HIS A 104 -22.06 -6.63 1.33
CA HIS A 104 -22.41 -8.04 1.31
C HIS A 104 -21.32 -8.76 2.10
N CYS A 105 -21.56 -8.97 3.40
CA CYS A 105 -20.94 -10.05 4.13
C CYS A 105 -21.44 -11.35 3.51
N HIS A 106 -20.54 -12.09 2.87
CA HIS A 106 -20.75 -13.49 2.52
C HIS A 106 -19.88 -14.35 3.42
#